data_AF-A0A7G8G8I2-F1
#
_entry.id   AF-A0A7G8G8I2-F1
#
_cell.length_a   1.000
_cell.length_b   1.000
_cell.length_c   1.000
_cell.angle_alpha   90.00
_cell.angle_beta   90.00
_cell.angle_gamma   90.00
#
_symmetry.space_group_name_H-M   'P 1'
#
loop_
_entity.id
_entity.type
_entity.pdbx_description
1 polymer ?
#
loop_
_entity_poly.entity_id
_entity_poly.type
_entity_poly.pdbx_seq_one_letter_code
_entity_poly.pdbx_strand_id
1 'polypeptide(L)'
;MTDRPDAPICLKFRDQADQWARILVGADGYRSVVRNKTVGDGPPLYTGTMTWRGIVHREQLELLEIPFSEGAGFQLVVGDQKNFWMMDAGSDQIAWGGTAPQDSSETSESAFKTALLVFKDWPSIVQTMIQTTDPLSIIETGVFGRKPVSQWGDGQRVTLLGDAAHPIRPSLGLGTTLALQDAVTLAAMLDGVQLTDIASVSAALTRYEQKRIEITTPLQQKASEQGLASHADDQADRLKMGFEAALASRRKYLSPLALPFQ
;
A
#
# COMPACT_ATOMS: atom_id res chain seq x y z
N MET A 1 -8.92 -34.55 -1.16
CA MET A 1 -7.50 -34.44 -1.53
C MET A 1 -6.84 -35.65 -0.90
N THR A 2 -6.39 -36.62 -1.69
CA THR A 2 -5.80 -37.87 -1.17
C THR A 2 -4.38 -37.56 -0.70
N ASP A 3 -4.21 -37.61 0.61
CA ASP A 3 -3.04 -37.19 1.36
C ASP A 3 -1.95 -38.27 1.30
N ARG A 4 -0.98 -38.10 0.39
CA ARG A 4 0.33 -38.72 0.56
C ARG A 4 1.28 -37.60 0.95
N PRO A 5 1.90 -37.63 2.13
CA PRO A 5 2.79 -36.56 2.57
C PRO A 5 3.86 -36.25 1.52
N ASP A 6 4.41 -37.27 0.85
CA ASP A 6 5.50 -37.12 -0.13
C ASP A 6 5.09 -36.66 -1.54
N ALA A 7 3.77 -36.57 -1.82
CA ALA A 7 3.29 -36.19 -3.16
C ALA A 7 3.42 -34.67 -3.38
N PRO A 8 3.88 -34.22 -4.57
CA PRO A 8 3.96 -32.80 -4.87
C PRO A 8 2.56 -32.14 -4.90
N ILE A 9 2.53 -30.85 -4.59
CA ILE A 9 1.34 -30.00 -4.67
C ILE A 9 0.92 -29.90 -6.14
N CYS A 10 -0.33 -30.24 -6.44
CA CYS A 10 -0.92 -30.05 -7.77
C CYS A 10 -1.59 -28.66 -7.86
N LEU A 11 -1.17 -27.87 -8.85
CA LEU A 11 -1.74 -26.57 -9.19
C LEU A 11 -2.64 -26.71 -10.41
N LYS A 12 -3.87 -26.23 -10.28
CA LYS A 12 -4.86 -26.22 -11.36
C LYS A 12 -5.01 -24.81 -11.90
N PHE A 13 -4.72 -24.66 -13.19
CA PHE A 13 -4.85 -23.40 -13.91
C PHE A 13 -6.03 -23.48 -14.88
N ARG A 14 -6.64 -22.33 -15.19
CA ARG A 14 -7.71 -22.27 -16.19
C ARG A 14 -7.10 -22.55 -17.56
N ASP A 15 -7.72 -23.44 -18.33
CA ASP A 15 -7.36 -23.76 -19.71
C ASP A 15 -5.90 -24.19 -19.91
N GLN A 16 -5.29 -24.78 -18.88
CA GLN A 16 -3.90 -25.21 -18.88
C GLN A 16 -3.75 -26.57 -18.19
N ALA A 17 -2.68 -27.29 -18.53
CA ALA A 17 -2.36 -28.55 -17.87
C ALA A 17 -1.99 -28.32 -16.39
N ASP A 18 -2.35 -29.29 -15.56
CA ASP A 18 -1.94 -29.34 -14.15
C ASP A 18 -0.42 -29.20 -14.03
N GLN A 19 0.04 -28.46 -13.01
CA GLN A 19 1.45 -28.31 -12.67
C GLN A 19 1.72 -28.92 -11.30
N TRP A 20 2.95 -29.36 -11.06
CA TRP A 20 3.34 -29.97 -9.79
C TRP A 20 4.55 -29.28 -9.18
N ALA A 21 4.46 -28.95 -7.89
CA ALA A 21 5.53 -28.28 -7.16
C ALA A 21 5.75 -28.92 -5.78
N ARG A 22 6.97 -28.80 -5.26
CA ARG A 22 7.29 -29.24 -3.89
C ARG A 22 6.85 -28.22 -2.84
N ILE A 23 6.89 -26.94 -3.19
CA ILE A 23 6.46 -25.80 -2.37
C ILE A 23 5.58 -24.90 -3.22
N LEU A 24 4.59 -24.25 -2.59
CA LEU A 24 3.80 -23.19 -3.20
C LEU A 24 3.90 -21.90 -2.37
N VAL A 25 4.26 -20.80 -3.02
CA VAL A 25 4.24 -19.46 -2.42
C VAL A 25 3.10 -18.67 -3.03
N GLY A 26 2.10 -18.32 -2.22
CA GLY A 26 1.02 -17.43 -2.63
C GLY A 26 1.51 -15.98 -2.62
N ALA A 27 1.78 -15.43 -3.80
CA ALA A 27 2.11 -14.02 -4.03
C ALA A 27 1.08 -13.35 -4.97
N ASP A 28 -0.16 -13.81 -4.90
CA ASP A 28 -1.28 -13.51 -5.80
C ASP A 28 -2.18 -12.34 -5.31
N GLY A 29 -1.59 -11.43 -4.52
CA GLY A 29 -2.20 -10.17 -4.11
C GLY A 29 -3.28 -10.29 -3.02
N TYR A 30 -3.91 -9.16 -2.69
CA TYR A 30 -4.85 -9.08 -1.57
C TYR A 30 -6.10 -9.96 -1.71
N ARG A 31 -6.45 -10.36 -2.94
CA ARG A 31 -7.54 -11.32 -3.27
C ARG A 31 -7.04 -12.77 -3.40
N SER A 32 -5.93 -13.10 -2.75
CA SER A 32 -5.22 -14.38 -2.86
C SER A 32 -6.15 -15.61 -2.79
N VAL A 33 -6.10 -16.42 -3.85
CA VAL A 33 -6.73 -17.74 -3.95
C VAL A 33 -6.00 -18.72 -3.03
N VAL A 34 -4.68 -18.59 -2.92
CA VAL A 34 -3.86 -19.45 -2.04
C VAL A 34 -4.21 -19.21 -0.57
N ARG A 35 -4.35 -17.94 -0.15
CA ARG A 35 -4.79 -17.59 1.22
C ARG A 35 -6.16 -18.16 1.53
N ASN A 36 -7.11 -18.07 0.58
CA ASN A 36 -8.46 -18.61 0.78
C ASN A 36 -8.47 -20.13 1.01
N LYS A 37 -7.51 -20.87 0.42
CA LYS A 37 -7.38 -22.33 0.62
C LYS A 37 -6.59 -22.72 1.87
N THR A 38 -5.79 -21.80 2.41
CA THR A 38 -4.88 -22.08 3.52
C THR A 38 -5.37 -21.45 4.82
N VAL A 39 -5.33 -20.12 4.91
CA VAL A 39 -5.77 -19.37 6.10
C VAL A 39 -7.29 -19.37 6.23
N GLY A 40 -8.01 -19.25 5.10
CA GLY A 40 -9.48 -19.34 5.10
C GLY A 40 -10.20 -18.23 5.90
N ASP A 41 -9.59 -17.06 6.04
CA ASP A 41 -10.11 -15.92 6.83
C ASP A 41 -11.15 -15.06 6.10
N GLY A 42 -11.82 -15.61 5.08
CA GLY A 42 -12.83 -14.91 4.28
C GLY A 42 -12.25 -13.91 3.27
N PRO A 43 -13.09 -13.08 2.62
CA PRO A 43 -12.65 -12.08 1.66
C PRO A 43 -12.01 -10.84 2.34
N PRO A 44 -11.23 -10.02 1.61
CA PRO A 44 -10.75 -8.73 2.12
C PRO A 44 -11.92 -7.81 2.45
N LEU A 45 -11.74 -6.97 3.46
CA LEU A 45 -12.78 -6.04 3.91
C LEU A 45 -12.55 -4.66 3.29
N TYR A 46 -13.60 -4.12 2.67
CA TYR A 46 -13.59 -2.74 2.20
C TYR A 46 -13.45 -1.79 3.39
N THR A 47 -12.60 -0.78 3.26
CA THR A 47 -12.28 0.13 4.38
C THR A 47 -13.14 1.38 4.42
N GLY A 48 -14.10 1.54 3.50
CA GLY A 48 -14.91 2.76 3.38
C GLY A 48 -14.19 3.89 2.64
N THR A 49 -13.12 3.59 1.89
CA THR A 49 -12.30 4.60 1.22
C THR A 49 -12.02 4.20 -0.23
N MET A 50 -12.21 5.14 -1.16
CA MET A 50 -11.78 5.01 -2.55
C MET A 50 -10.53 5.85 -2.80
N THR A 51 -9.75 5.43 -3.80
CA THR A 51 -8.61 6.20 -4.31
C THR A 51 -8.72 6.40 -5.81
N TRP A 52 -8.32 7.58 -6.27
CA TRP A 52 -8.13 7.94 -7.67
C TRP A 52 -6.67 8.31 -7.87
N ARG A 53 -6.06 7.82 -8.94
CA ARG A 53 -4.66 8.09 -9.27
C ARG A 53 -4.51 8.38 -10.75
N GLY A 54 -3.58 9.26 -11.08
CA GLY A 54 -3.27 9.61 -12.46
C GLY A 54 -1.86 10.16 -12.58
N ILE A 55 -1.44 10.35 -13.83
CA ILE A 55 -0.16 10.95 -14.21
C ILE A 55 -0.45 12.01 -15.26
N VAL A 56 0.21 13.16 -15.14
CA VAL A 56 0.17 14.24 -16.13
C VAL A 56 1.59 14.56 -16.61
N HIS A 57 1.71 15.02 -17.85
CA HIS A 57 2.97 15.52 -18.38
C HIS A 57 3.16 16.99 -18.00
N ARG A 58 4.37 17.38 -17.59
CA ARG A 58 4.67 18.76 -17.16
C ARG A 58 4.38 19.79 -18.24
N GLU A 59 4.64 19.49 -19.50
CA GLU A 59 4.37 20.37 -20.64
C GLU A 59 2.90 20.85 -20.67
N GLN A 60 1.97 19.99 -20.26
CA GLN A 60 0.54 20.34 -20.19
C GLN A 60 0.23 21.30 -19.04
N LEU A 61 1.05 21.30 -17.99
CA LEU A 61 0.94 22.18 -16.83
C LEU A 61 1.67 23.51 -17.02
N GLU A 62 2.74 23.56 -17.83
CA GLU A 62 3.45 24.80 -18.16
C GLU A 62 2.57 25.81 -18.91
N LEU A 63 1.56 25.32 -19.63
CA LEU A 63 0.52 26.14 -20.26
C LEU A 63 -0.41 26.81 -19.24
N LEU A 64 -0.33 26.42 -17.97
CA LEU A 64 -1.15 26.90 -16.88
C LEU A 64 -0.23 27.64 -15.89
N GLU A 65 -0.62 28.83 -15.44
CA GLU A 65 0.15 29.59 -14.44
C GLU A 65 0.02 28.97 -13.04
N ILE A 66 0.58 27.76 -12.87
CA ILE A 66 0.54 27.03 -11.63
C ILE A 66 1.89 27.20 -10.93
N PRO A 67 1.92 27.54 -9.62
CA PRO A 67 3.14 27.37 -8.85
C PRO A 67 3.65 25.93 -8.97
N PHE A 68 4.95 25.69 -8.91
CA PHE A 68 5.59 24.35 -8.96
C PHE A 68 5.85 23.72 -10.35
N SER A 69 5.87 24.50 -11.43
CA SER A 69 6.32 24.01 -12.76
C SER A 69 7.77 23.47 -12.73
N GLU A 70 8.66 24.10 -11.97
CA GLU A 70 10.03 23.64 -11.70
C GLU A 70 10.10 22.69 -10.49
N GLY A 71 9.55 21.48 -10.64
CA GLY A 71 9.60 20.42 -9.62
C GLY A 71 8.57 20.59 -8.50
N ALA A 72 7.67 19.62 -8.36
CA ALA A 72 6.64 19.64 -7.32
C ALA A 72 7.19 19.14 -5.97
N GLY A 73 8.25 18.33 -5.98
CA GLY A 73 8.70 17.58 -4.81
C GLY A 73 7.61 16.58 -4.39
N PHE A 74 7.24 16.60 -3.12
CA PHE A 74 6.05 15.91 -2.61
C PHE A 74 5.13 16.93 -1.95
N GLN A 75 3.89 17.01 -2.42
CA GLN A 75 2.87 17.90 -1.89
C GLN A 75 1.67 17.10 -1.41
N LEU A 76 1.06 17.55 -0.32
CA LEU A 76 -0.11 16.93 0.27
C LEU A 76 -1.12 18.02 0.65
N VAL A 77 -2.30 17.93 0.06
CA VAL A 77 -3.48 18.75 0.40
C VAL A 77 -4.42 17.90 1.24
N VAL A 78 -4.83 18.42 2.39
CA VAL A 78 -5.67 17.72 3.37
C VAL A 78 -6.78 18.65 3.85
N GLY A 79 -8.01 18.14 3.91
CA GLY A 79 -9.21 18.87 4.34
C GLY A 79 -10.44 17.98 4.15
N ASP A 80 -11.62 18.38 4.62
CA ASP A 80 -12.91 17.72 4.34
C ASP A 80 -12.91 16.18 4.38
N GLN A 81 -12.16 15.57 5.31
CA GLN A 81 -11.93 14.13 5.38
C GLN A 81 -11.35 13.49 4.10
N LYS A 82 -10.60 14.22 3.28
CA LYS A 82 -9.97 13.75 2.04
C LYS A 82 -8.49 14.12 2.04
N ASN A 83 -7.73 13.44 1.19
CA ASN A 83 -6.32 13.74 0.97
C ASN A 83 -6.04 13.74 -0.52
N PHE A 84 -5.14 14.62 -0.96
CA PHE A 84 -4.66 14.66 -2.33
C PHE A 84 -3.17 14.90 -2.33
N TRP A 85 -2.39 13.93 -2.83
CA TRP A 85 -0.94 14.09 -2.96
C TRP A 85 -0.55 14.27 -4.43
N MET A 86 0.56 14.98 -4.62
CA MET A 86 1.21 15.18 -5.91
C MET A 86 2.70 14.98 -5.72
N MET A 87 3.34 14.29 -6.65
CA MET A 87 4.79 14.11 -6.61
C MET A 87 5.40 14.00 -8.00
N ASP A 88 6.67 14.37 -8.10
CA ASP A 88 7.44 14.18 -9.31
C ASP A 88 7.56 12.69 -9.66
N ALA A 89 7.23 12.33 -10.90
CA ALA A 89 7.36 10.98 -11.44
C ALA A 89 8.40 11.00 -12.56
N GLY A 90 9.68 10.98 -12.17
CA GLY A 90 10.76 11.30 -13.11
C GLY A 90 10.83 12.80 -13.41
N SER A 91 11.49 13.17 -14.51
CA SER A 91 11.77 14.58 -14.83
C SER A 91 10.64 15.30 -15.55
N ASP A 92 9.78 14.59 -16.28
CA ASP A 92 8.79 15.14 -17.21
C ASP A 92 7.34 14.90 -16.81
N GLN A 93 7.09 14.19 -15.70
CA GLN A 93 5.75 13.83 -15.26
C GLN A 93 5.51 14.16 -13.78
N ILE A 94 4.23 14.32 -13.45
CA ILE A 94 3.74 14.45 -12.08
C ILE A 94 2.68 13.38 -11.86
N ALA A 95 2.90 12.52 -10.86
CA ALA A 95 1.89 11.60 -10.38
C ALA A 95 1.04 12.27 -9.30
N TRP A 96 -0.24 11.94 -9.26
CA TRP A 96 -1.14 12.37 -8.21
C TRP A 96 -2.00 11.23 -7.69
N GLY A 97 -2.47 11.38 -6.46
CA GLY A 97 -3.45 10.48 -5.88
C GLY A 97 -4.38 11.18 -4.90
N GLY A 98 -5.67 11.01 -5.11
CA GLY A 98 -6.73 11.43 -4.22
C GLY A 98 -7.28 10.25 -3.42
N THR A 99 -7.65 10.48 -2.16
CA THR A 99 -8.41 9.54 -1.34
C THR A 99 -9.58 10.23 -0.66
N ALA A 100 -10.73 9.55 -0.62
CA ALA A 100 -11.94 10.04 0.03
C ALA A 100 -12.78 8.88 0.58
N PRO A 101 -13.53 9.10 1.68
CA PRO A 101 -14.57 8.19 2.11
C PRO A 101 -15.62 7.99 1.01
N GLN A 102 -16.05 6.75 0.81
CA GLN A 102 -17.12 6.36 -0.12
C GLN A 102 -17.86 5.14 0.43
N ASP A 103 -19.18 5.11 0.28
CA ASP A 103 -20.02 4.03 0.84
C ASP A 103 -19.85 2.70 0.11
N SER A 104 -19.50 2.75 -1.18
CA SER A 104 -19.31 1.57 -2.03
C SER A 104 -17.86 1.45 -2.50
N SER A 105 -17.44 0.20 -2.72
CA SER A 105 -16.15 -0.13 -3.34
C SER A 105 -16.23 -0.30 -4.87
N GLU A 106 -17.42 -0.15 -5.43
CA GLU A 106 -17.64 -0.28 -6.88
C GLU A 106 -16.98 0.88 -7.62
N THR A 107 -16.25 0.54 -8.69
CA THR A 107 -15.68 1.55 -9.59
C THR A 107 -16.78 2.20 -10.39
N SER A 108 -16.72 3.51 -10.51
CA SER A 108 -17.67 4.28 -11.30
C SER A 108 -17.49 4.04 -12.80
N GLU A 109 -18.53 4.36 -13.59
CA GLU A 109 -18.43 4.34 -15.06
C GLU A 109 -17.35 5.31 -15.58
N SER A 110 -17.05 6.36 -14.82
CA SER A 110 -16.04 7.35 -15.17
C SER A 110 -15.32 7.84 -13.92
N ALA A 111 -14.17 7.24 -13.66
CA ALA A 111 -13.25 7.63 -12.59
C ALA A 111 -12.95 9.14 -12.62
N PHE A 112 -12.77 9.71 -13.82
CA PHE A 112 -12.55 11.14 -14.05
C PHE A 112 -13.71 12.01 -13.50
N LYS A 113 -14.95 11.73 -13.91
CA LYS A 113 -16.12 12.51 -13.47
C LYS A 113 -16.32 12.40 -11.96
N THR A 114 -16.15 11.21 -11.41
CA THR A 114 -16.26 10.96 -9.97
C THR A 114 -15.19 11.72 -9.20
N ALA A 115 -13.92 11.67 -9.64
CA ALA A 115 -12.83 12.42 -9.01
C ALA A 115 -13.12 13.94 -9.02
N LEU A 116 -13.52 14.51 -10.16
CA LEU A 116 -13.88 15.94 -10.23
C LEU A 116 -15.02 16.32 -9.28
N LEU A 117 -16.04 15.46 -9.16
CA LEU A 117 -17.15 15.70 -8.25
C LEU A 117 -16.71 15.62 -6.78
N VAL A 118 -15.92 14.61 -6.42
CA VAL A 118 -15.39 14.41 -5.07
C VAL A 118 -14.53 15.60 -4.64
N PHE A 119 -13.74 16.15 -5.55
CA PHE A 119 -12.82 17.26 -5.27
C PHE A 119 -13.36 18.63 -5.72
N LYS A 120 -14.66 18.77 -6.05
CA LYS A 120 -15.24 19.97 -6.68
C LYS A 120 -14.90 21.31 -5.97
N ASP A 121 -14.87 21.32 -4.64
CA ASP A 121 -14.66 22.52 -3.82
C ASP A 121 -13.20 22.66 -3.34
N TRP A 122 -12.29 21.84 -3.87
CA TRP A 122 -10.87 21.85 -3.49
C TRP A 122 -10.07 22.89 -4.29
N PRO A 123 -8.86 23.26 -3.83
CA PRO A 123 -8.01 24.25 -4.49
C PRO A 123 -7.84 23.98 -5.99
N SER A 124 -7.73 25.05 -6.78
CA SER A 124 -7.67 24.97 -8.26
C SER A 124 -6.59 24.01 -8.77
N ILE A 125 -5.45 23.89 -8.09
CA ILE A 125 -4.40 22.94 -8.45
C ILE A 125 -4.91 21.49 -8.49
N VAL A 126 -5.72 21.07 -7.52
CA VAL A 126 -6.28 19.72 -7.47
C VAL A 126 -7.21 19.48 -8.66
N GLN A 127 -8.06 20.48 -8.97
CA GLN A 127 -8.92 20.43 -10.14
C GLN A 127 -8.13 20.31 -11.43
N THR A 128 -7.12 21.16 -11.58
CA THR A 128 -6.27 21.19 -12.77
C THR A 128 -5.57 19.87 -13.00
N MET A 129 -5.04 19.22 -11.96
CA MET A 129 -4.41 17.91 -12.09
C MET A 129 -5.39 16.86 -12.63
N ILE A 130 -6.61 16.82 -12.08
CA ILE A 130 -7.63 15.86 -12.52
C ILE A 130 -8.06 16.17 -13.95
N GLN A 131 -8.36 17.44 -14.26
CA GLN A 131 -8.83 17.89 -15.58
C GLN A 131 -7.79 17.68 -16.70
N THR A 132 -6.51 17.83 -16.39
CA THR A 132 -5.41 17.67 -17.36
C THR A 132 -5.06 16.21 -17.62
N THR A 133 -5.39 15.33 -16.68
CA THR A 133 -5.14 13.88 -16.83
C THR A 133 -6.05 13.31 -17.91
N ASP A 134 -5.51 12.45 -18.78
CA ASP A 134 -6.34 11.67 -19.72
C ASP A 134 -7.42 10.91 -18.93
N PRO A 135 -8.73 11.19 -19.17
CA PRO A 135 -9.82 10.59 -18.43
C PRO A 135 -9.79 9.05 -18.40
N LEU A 136 -9.24 8.41 -19.44
CA LEU A 136 -9.14 6.95 -19.53
C LEU A 136 -7.96 6.37 -18.75
N SER A 137 -7.01 7.21 -18.35
CA SER A 137 -5.82 6.81 -17.58
C SER A 137 -6.01 6.90 -16.06
N ILE A 138 -7.12 7.49 -15.59
CA ILE A 138 -7.40 7.62 -14.16
C ILE A 138 -7.84 6.28 -13.59
N ILE A 139 -7.07 5.79 -12.61
CA ILE A 139 -7.33 4.53 -11.93
C ILE A 139 -8.12 4.81 -10.65
N GLU A 140 -9.34 4.29 -10.59
CA GLU A 140 -10.20 4.28 -9.41
C GLU A 140 -10.21 2.90 -8.75
N THR A 141 -9.91 2.83 -7.45
CA THR A 141 -9.99 1.56 -6.70
C THR A 141 -10.44 1.76 -5.27
N GLY A 142 -11.24 0.83 -4.76
CA GLY A 142 -11.51 0.70 -3.33
C GLY A 142 -10.28 0.25 -2.56
N VAL A 143 -10.13 0.77 -1.35
CA VAL A 143 -9.09 0.32 -0.41
C VAL A 143 -9.66 -0.84 0.39
N PHE A 144 -8.93 -1.96 0.36
CA PHE A 144 -9.29 -3.18 1.08
C PHE A 144 -8.19 -3.54 2.06
N GLY A 145 -8.58 -4.14 3.18
CA GLY A 145 -7.65 -4.61 4.20
C GLY A 145 -8.08 -5.93 4.81
N ARG A 146 -7.20 -6.49 5.64
CA ARG A 146 -7.45 -7.68 6.46
C ARG A 146 -6.90 -7.44 7.85
N LYS A 147 -7.44 -8.17 8.83
CA LYS A 147 -6.79 -8.27 10.15
C LYS A 147 -5.52 -9.11 10.02
N PRO A 148 -4.46 -8.81 10.79
CA PRO A 148 -3.29 -9.68 10.88
C PRO A 148 -3.68 -11.08 11.36
N VAL A 149 -2.93 -12.09 10.91
CA VAL A 149 -3.09 -13.51 11.28
C VAL A 149 -1.76 -14.06 11.76
N SER A 150 -1.81 -15.09 12.61
CA SER A 150 -0.63 -15.69 13.25
C SER A 150 0.04 -16.80 12.43
N GLN A 151 -0.51 -17.14 11.27
CA GLN A 151 0.01 -18.17 10.37
C GLN A 151 -0.25 -17.74 8.91
N TRP A 152 0.73 -17.95 8.04
CA TRP A 152 0.57 -17.82 6.60
C TRP A 152 0.58 -19.22 5.98
N GLY A 153 -0.30 -19.52 5.03
CA GLY A 153 -0.28 -20.85 4.40
C GLY A 153 -0.70 -22.02 5.31
N ASP A 154 -0.22 -23.23 5.01
CA ASP A 154 -0.73 -24.51 5.55
C ASP A 154 0.12 -25.13 6.67
N GLY A 155 1.18 -24.44 7.09
CA GLY A 155 2.14 -24.95 8.09
C GLY A 155 3.05 -26.07 7.59
N GLN A 156 2.99 -26.43 6.31
CA GLN A 156 3.78 -27.50 5.71
C GLN A 156 4.58 -27.01 4.51
N ARG A 157 3.92 -26.84 3.36
CA ARG A 157 4.58 -26.63 2.06
C ARG A 157 3.97 -25.48 1.27
N VAL A 158 2.97 -24.82 1.84
CA VAL A 158 2.35 -23.63 1.29
C VAL A 158 2.57 -22.48 2.26
N THR A 159 3.07 -21.35 1.77
CA THR A 159 3.13 -20.09 2.54
C THR A 159 2.63 -18.92 1.67
N LEU A 160 2.55 -17.72 2.26
CA LEU A 160 2.12 -16.50 1.58
C LEU A 160 3.21 -15.42 1.64
N LEU A 161 3.17 -14.48 0.70
CA LEU A 161 4.10 -13.36 0.60
C LEU A 161 3.38 -12.09 0.13
N GLY A 162 3.84 -10.92 0.59
CA GLY A 162 3.28 -9.62 0.20
C GLY A 162 1.81 -9.48 0.56
N ASP A 163 1.01 -8.87 -0.31
CA ASP A 163 -0.41 -8.60 -0.04
C ASP A 163 -1.26 -9.88 0.16
N ALA A 164 -0.79 -11.04 -0.32
CA ALA A 164 -1.45 -12.30 -0.01
C ALA A 164 -1.33 -12.65 1.48
N ALA A 165 -0.20 -12.31 2.10
CA ALA A 165 0.10 -12.55 3.52
C ALA A 165 -0.39 -11.41 4.42
N HIS A 166 -0.01 -10.17 4.11
CA HIS A 166 -0.22 -9.00 4.95
C HIS A 166 -0.61 -7.76 4.11
N PRO A 167 -1.84 -7.71 3.55
CA PRO A 167 -2.26 -6.51 2.83
C PRO A 167 -2.26 -5.32 3.78
N ILE A 168 -1.53 -4.27 3.42
CA ILE A 168 -1.34 -3.05 4.22
C ILE A 168 -2.03 -1.88 3.51
N ARG A 169 -2.77 -1.07 4.29
CA ARG A 169 -3.40 0.14 3.73
C ARG A 169 -2.31 1.05 3.14
N PRO A 170 -2.56 1.73 2.01
CA PRO A 170 -1.56 2.56 1.34
C PRO A 170 -1.01 3.72 2.18
N SER A 171 -1.65 4.07 3.30
CA SER A 171 -1.31 5.20 4.18
C SER A 171 0.16 5.25 4.63
N LEU A 172 0.84 4.10 4.71
CA LEU A 172 2.27 4.05 5.06
C LEU A 172 3.21 4.02 3.85
N GLY A 173 2.73 3.70 2.64
CA GLY A 173 3.58 3.53 1.46
C GLY A 173 4.59 2.37 1.55
N LEU A 174 4.36 1.39 2.43
CA LEU A 174 5.33 0.32 2.73
C LEU A 174 5.03 -1.04 2.08
N GLY A 175 3.89 -1.21 1.40
CA GLY A 175 3.45 -2.52 0.90
C GLY A 175 4.51 -3.23 0.04
N THR A 176 4.98 -2.57 -1.02
CA THR A 176 6.01 -3.12 -1.92
C THR A 176 7.32 -3.41 -1.19
N THR A 177 7.77 -2.48 -0.33
CA THR A 177 8.99 -2.66 0.46
C THR A 177 8.92 -3.91 1.34
N LEU A 178 7.76 -4.14 1.98
CA LEU A 178 7.57 -5.32 2.83
C LEU A 178 7.50 -6.61 2.00
N ALA A 179 6.84 -6.61 0.85
CA ALA A 179 6.82 -7.76 -0.06
C ALA A 179 8.23 -8.14 -0.55
N LEU A 180 9.09 -7.15 -0.85
CA LEU A 180 10.49 -7.40 -1.23
C LEU A 180 11.30 -7.96 -0.05
N GLN A 181 11.11 -7.43 1.16
CA GLN A 181 11.75 -7.96 2.35
C GLN A 181 11.29 -9.39 2.66
N ASP A 182 10.02 -9.72 2.41
CA ASP A 182 9.54 -11.10 2.52
C ASP A 182 10.26 -12.01 1.54
N ALA A 183 10.42 -11.59 0.28
CA ALA A 183 11.06 -12.40 -0.75
C ALA A 183 12.51 -12.74 -0.36
N VAL A 184 13.26 -11.73 0.11
CA VAL A 184 14.62 -11.93 0.61
C VAL A 184 14.65 -12.82 1.84
N THR A 185 13.72 -12.63 2.78
CA THR A 185 13.67 -13.44 4.01
C THR A 185 13.31 -14.89 3.71
N LEU A 186 12.34 -15.13 2.83
CA LEU A 186 11.90 -16.45 2.41
C LEU A 186 13.03 -17.18 1.69
N ALA A 187 13.70 -16.51 0.73
CA ALA A 187 14.85 -17.08 0.03
C ALA A 187 15.95 -17.49 1.02
N ALA A 188 16.27 -16.65 2.00
CA ALA A 188 17.26 -16.96 3.03
C ALA A 188 16.83 -18.12 3.95
N MET A 189 15.54 -18.26 4.26
CA MET A 189 15.06 -19.37 5.11
C MET A 189 15.05 -20.71 4.38
N LEU A 190 14.90 -20.69 3.05
CA LEU A 190 14.92 -21.88 2.19
C LEU A 190 16.33 -22.23 1.68
N ASP A 191 17.33 -21.38 1.88
CA ASP A 191 18.69 -21.65 1.44
C ASP A 191 19.25 -22.91 2.11
N GLY A 192 19.83 -23.80 1.31
CA GLY A 192 20.31 -25.12 1.77
C GLY A 192 19.24 -26.13 2.20
N VAL A 193 17.95 -25.79 2.14
CA VAL A 193 16.86 -26.72 2.50
C VAL A 193 16.59 -27.70 1.37
N GLN A 194 16.62 -29.00 1.68
CA GLN A 194 16.20 -30.03 0.73
C GLN A 194 14.67 -30.02 0.60
N LEU A 195 14.16 -29.62 -0.56
CA LEU A 195 12.70 -29.48 -0.79
C LEU A 195 11.92 -30.81 -0.75
N THR A 196 12.61 -31.95 -0.74
CA THR A 196 12.03 -33.28 -0.54
C THR A 196 11.83 -33.63 0.93
N ASP A 197 12.53 -32.96 1.85
CA ASP A 197 12.35 -33.11 3.29
C ASP A 197 11.29 -32.12 3.79
N ILE A 198 10.07 -32.63 3.95
CA ILE A 198 8.90 -31.84 4.32
C ILE A 198 9.04 -31.24 5.72
N ALA A 199 9.70 -31.94 6.65
CA ALA A 199 9.91 -31.43 8.00
C ALA A 199 10.85 -30.21 7.97
N SER A 200 11.93 -30.30 7.19
CA SER A 200 12.86 -29.17 7.00
C SER A 200 12.20 -27.99 6.28
N VAL A 201 11.37 -28.25 5.25
CA VAL A 201 10.59 -27.21 4.56
C VAL A 201 9.60 -26.54 5.49
N SER A 202 8.78 -27.31 6.21
CA SER A 202 7.80 -26.80 7.18
C SER A 202 8.48 -25.94 8.25
N ALA A 203 9.62 -26.39 8.77
CA ALA A 203 10.39 -25.62 9.75
C ALA A 203 10.93 -24.31 9.16
N ALA A 204 11.40 -24.31 7.89
CA ALA A 204 11.89 -23.12 7.21
C ALA A 204 10.78 -22.10 6.96
N LEU A 205 9.63 -22.54 6.43
CA LEU A 205 8.46 -21.68 6.21
C LEU A 205 7.93 -21.10 7.53
N THR A 206 7.84 -21.91 8.58
CA THR A 206 7.44 -21.45 9.92
C THR A 206 8.35 -20.35 10.44
N ARG A 207 9.67 -20.49 10.31
CA ARG A 207 10.64 -19.44 10.72
C ARG A 207 10.49 -18.16 9.89
N TYR A 208 10.29 -18.30 8.59
CA TYR A 208 10.01 -17.17 7.71
C TYR A 208 8.76 -16.41 8.17
N GLU A 209 7.66 -17.12 8.41
CA GLU A 209 6.39 -16.52 8.83
C GLU A 209 6.50 -15.83 10.16
N GLN A 210 7.05 -16.49 11.18
CA GLN A 210 7.22 -15.89 12.51
C GLN A 210 8.02 -14.58 12.44
N LYS A 211 9.15 -14.60 11.73
CA LYS A 211 10.02 -13.43 11.59
C LYS A 211 9.32 -12.27 10.86
N ARG A 212 8.50 -12.57 9.86
CA ARG A 212 7.83 -11.54 9.06
C ARG A 212 6.54 -11.05 9.72
N ILE A 213 5.74 -11.93 10.32
CA ILE A 213 4.53 -11.59 11.08
C ILE A 213 4.86 -10.64 12.23
N GLU A 214 5.96 -10.85 12.96
CA GLU A 214 6.42 -9.96 14.04
C GLU A 214 6.62 -8.52 13.55
N ILE A 215 7.11 -8.35 12.32
CA ILE A 215 7.38 -7.04 11.71
C ILE A 215 6.10 -6.46 11.09
N THR A 216 5.34 -7.25 10.34
CA THR A 216 4.23 -6.75 9.51
C THR A 216 2.95 -6.51 10.31
N THR A 217 2.71 -7.26 11.39
CA THR A 217 1.52 -7.12 12.24
C THR A 217 1.35 -5.71 12.81
N PRO A 218 2.35 -5.13 13.53
CA PRO A 218 2.21 -3.78 14.06
C PRO A 218 2.10 -2.73 12.94
N LEU A 219 2.72 -2.95 11.78
CA LEU A 219 2.61 -2.06 10.63
C LEU A 219 1.21 -2.10 9.98
N GLN A 220 0.60 -3.28 9.86
CA GLN A 220 -0.79 -3.43 9.40
C GLN A 220 -1.77 -2.70 10.32
N GLN A 221 -1.61 -2.88 11.63
CA GLN A 221 -2.45 -2.21 12.64
C GLN A 221 -2.29 -0.69 12.55
N LYS A 222 -1.04 -0.20 12.55
CA LYS A 222 -0.74 1.22 12.42
C LYS A 222 -1.28 1.81 11.11
N ALA A 223 -1.15 1.10 9.99
CA ALA A 223 -1.70 1.55 8.71
C ALA A 223 -3.23 1.66 8.74
N SER A 224 -3.89 0.72 9.43
CA SER A 224 -5.34 0.76 9.64
C SER A 224 -5.76 1.97 10.48
N GLU A 225 -5.09 2.21 11.60
CA GLU A 225 -5.34 3.36 12.48
C GLU A 225 -5.09 4.69 11.75
N GLN A 226 -3.95 4.81 11.07
CA GLN A 226 -3.60 6.01 10.31
C GLN A 226 -4.55 6.25 9.13
N GLY A 227 -5.00 5.20 8.46
CA GLY A 227 -5.97 5.33 7.38
C GLY A 227 -7.34 5.82 7.87
N LEU A 228 -7.74 5.51 9.11
CA LEU A 228 -8.93 6.11 9.72
C LEU A 228 -8.66 7.56 10.13
N ALA A 229 -7.51 7.82 10.76
CA ALA A 229 -7.13 9.17 11.19
C ALA A 229 -6.94 10.15 10.03
N SER A 230 -6.45 9.70 8.88
CA SER A 230 -6.25 10.55 7.69
C SER A 230 -7.56 11.10 7.11
N HIS A 231 -8.69 10.52 7.51
CA HIS A 231 -10.02 10.94 7.11
C HIS A 231 -10.86 11.44 8.30
N ALA A 232 -10.22 11.80 9.42
CA ALA A 232 -10.90 12.46 10.54
C ALA A 232 -11.14 13.95 10.25
N ASP A 233 -12.20 14.52 10.83
CA ASP A 233 -12.57 15.93 10.63
C ASP A 233 -11.46 16.91 11.04
N ASP A 234 -10.68 16.58 12.06
CA ASP A 234 -9.61 17.41 12.62
C ASP A 234 -8.22 17.10 12.04
N GLN A 235 -8.12 16.30 10.98
CA GLN A 235 -6.83 15.84 10.46
C GLN A 235 -5.95 17.00 9.96
N ALA A 236 -6.53 18.01 9.31
CA ALA A 236 -5.80 19.20 8.87
C ALA A 236 -5.21 19.96 10.07
N ASP A 237 -5.99 20.11 11.15
CA ASP A 237 -5.55 20.77 12.39
C ASP A 237 -4.44 19.97 13.07
N ARG A 238 -4.56 18.63 13.13
CA ARG A 238 -3.52 17.74 13.68
C ARG A 238 -2.20 17.87 12.94
N LEU A 239 -2.23 17.91 11.61
CA LEU A 239 -1.02 18.12 10.80
C LEU A 239 -0.40 19.48 11.10
N LYS A 240 -1.20 20.55 11.11
CA LYS A 240 -0.73 21.90 11.44
C LYS A 240 -0.06 21.96 12.81
N MET A 241 -0.73 21.45 13.85
CA MET A 241 -0.18 21.39 15.21
C MET A 241 1.12 20.57 15.28
N GLY A 242 1.19 19.44 14.56
CA GLY A 242 2.39 18.62 14.47
C GLY A 242 3.58 19.36 13.85
N PHE A 243 3.35 20.09 12.75
CA PHE A 243 4.37 20.93 12.12
C PHE A 243 4.82 22.07 13.04
N GLU A 244 3.88 22.77 13.69
CA GLU A 244 4.19 23.85 14.63
C GLU A 244 5.04 23.35 15.81
N ALA A 245 4.69 22.19 16.38
CA ALA A 245 5.47 21.57 17.45
C ALA A 245 6.88 21.16 16.99
N ALA A 246 7.02 20.60 15.79
CA ALA A 246 8.31 20.24 15.23
C ALA A 246 9.20 21.47 15.00
N LEU A 247 8.62 22.56 14.45
CA LEU A 247 9.33 23.83 14.26
C LEU A 247 9.73 24.47 15.59
N ALA A 248 8.84 24.47 16.58
CA ALA A 248 9.13 24.98 17.92
C ALA A 248 10.28 24.20 18.60
N SER A 249 10.33 22.87 18.39
CA SER A 249 11.43 22.05 18.91
C SER A 249 12.77 22.44 18.28
N ARG A 250 12.83 22.66 16.96
CA ARG A 250 14.07 23.10 16.27
C ARG A 250 14.51 24.50 16.69
N ARG A 251 13.57 25.44 16.89
CA ARG A 251 13.88 26.80 17.35
C ARG A 251 14.55 26.81 18.74
N LYS A 252 14.13 25.91 19.65
CA LYS A 252 14.77 25.77 20.98
C LYS A 252 16.24 25.32 20.90
N TYR A 253 16.62 24.57 19.87
CA TYR A 253 18.02 24.14 19.65
C TYR A 253 18.85 25.12 18.81
N LEU A 254 18.24 26.19 18.28
CA LEU A 254 18.88 27.23 17.47
C LEU A 254 18.95 28.60 18.17
N SER A 255 18.63 28.69 19.46
CA SER A 255 18.97 29.89 20.24
C SER A 255 20.48 30.13 20.19
N PRO A 256 20.95 31.37 19.99
CA PRO A 256 22.31 31.63 19.56
C PRO A 256 23.33 31.15 20.59
N LEU A 257 24.40 30.50 20.13
CA LEU A 257 25.72 30.72 20.72
C LEU A 257 25.89 32.24 20.83
N ALA A 258 25.66 32.77 22.03
CA ALA A 258 26.04 34.12 22.37
C ALA A 258 27.57 34.16 22.23
N LEU A 259 28.05 34.57 21.06
CA LEU A 259 29.43 35.01 20.90
C LEU A 259 29.58 36.22 21.81
N PRO A 260 30.42 36.17 22.86
CA PRO A 260 30.70 37.35 23.65
C PRO A 260 31.43 38.32 22.73
N PHE A 261 30.78 39.44 22.41
CA PHE A 261 31.49 40.61 21.90
C PHE A 261 32.47 41.06 23.00
N GLN A 262 33.78 40.94 22.72
CA GLN A 262 34.84 41.71 23.36
C GLN A 262 35.20 42.88 22.46
#